data_AF-S2XT03-F1
#
_entry.id   AF-S2XT03-F1
#
_cell.length_a   1.000
_cell.length_b   1.000
_cell.length_c   1.000
_cell.angle_alpha   90.00
_cell.angle_beta   90.00
_cell.angle_gamma   90.00
#
_symmetry.space_group_name_H-M   'P 1'
#
loop_
_entity.id
_entity.type
_entity.pdbx_description
1 polymer ?
#
loop_
_entity_poly.entity_id
_entity_poly.type
_entity_poly.pdbx_seq_one_letter_code
_entity_poly.pdbx_strand_id
1 'polypeptide(L)'
;MFNDIGPLELVTLVVLAVLVFGPDKLPKVIQDVTRTIRKIRDFSESAKDDIRQELGPEFKDFEFEDLNPKTFIRKQLDNDDLGLKEIRNGFDLKKEMAEVTDAVHGRETETPSSSSGSSSSSSGGRVDMTKKPEEDDRPPFDADAT
;
A
#
# COMPACT_ATOMS: atom_id res chain seq x y z
N MET A 1 -3.46 10.44 10.73
CA MET A 1 -3.62 9.36 9.75
C MET A 1 -3.98 8.08 10.46
N PHE A 2 -3.05 7.40 11.14
CA PHE A 2 -3.41 6.19 11.92
C PHE A 2 -4.21 6.51 13.19
N ASN A 3 -4.09 7.74 13.71
CA ASN A 3 -4.83 8.18 14.88
C ASN A 3 -6.31 8.46 14.61
N ASP A 4 -6.72 8.50 13.34
CA ASP A 4 -8.10 8.66 12.90
C ASP A 4 -8.81 7.29 12.82
N ILE A 5 -8.07 6.18 13.04
CA ILE A 5 -8.62 4.83 12.98
C ILE A 5 -9.41 4.52 14.25
N GLY A 6 -10.72 4.36 14.09
CA GLY A 6 -11.61 4.07 15.20
C GLY A 6 -11.41 2.64 15.74
N PRO A 7 -11.81 2.36 16.99
CA PRO A 7 -11.87 0.98 17.50
C PRO A 7 -12.68 0.04 16.61
N LEU A 8 -13.74 0.56 15.97
CA LEU A 8 -14.59 -0.19 15.04
C LEU A 8 -13.84 -0.55 13.75
N GLU A 9 -13.10 0.40 13.16
CA GLU A 9 -12.32 0.18 11.95
C GLU A 9 -11.18 -0.83 12.18
N LEU A 10 -10.55 -0.79 13.36
CA LEU A 10 -9.57 -1.79 13.77
C LEU A 10 -10.19 -3.20 13.78
N VAL A 11 -11.40 -3.36 14.34
CA VAL A 11 -12.11 -4.64 14.34
C VAL A 11 -12.42 -5.08 12.92
N THR A 12 -12.87 -4.17 12.05
CA THR A 12 -13.11 -4.48 10.63
C THR A 12 -11.85 -4.98 9.92
N LEU A 13 -10.69 -4.37 10.17
CA LEU A 13 -9.41 -4.83 9.62
C LEU A 13 -9.01 -6.21 10.15
N VAL A 14 -9.23 -6.49 11.43
CA VAL A 14 -8.95 -7.81 12.01
C VAL A 14 -9.85 -8.87 11.38
N VAL A 15 -11.14 -8.59 11.23
CA VAL A 15 -12.09 -9.51 10.57
C VAL A 15 -11.69 -9.73 9.11
N LEU A 16 -11.33 -8.68 8.39
CA LEU A 16 -10.85 -8.79 7.01
C LEU A 16 -9.58 -9.65 6.92
N ALA A 17 -8.61 -9.42 7.79
CA ALA A 17 -7.39 -10.22 7.84
C ALA A 17 -7.68 -11.69 8.16
N VAL A 18 -8.59 -11.97 9.08
CA VAL A 18 -9.05 -13.33 9.39
C VAL A 18 -9.77 -13.96 8.20
N LEU A 19 -10.56 -13.21 7.44
CA LEU A 19 -11.23 -13.71 6.24
C LEU A 19 -10.22 -14.07 5.13
N VAL A 20 -9.23 -13.21 4.90
CA VAL A 20 -8.23 -13.37 3.83
C VAL A 20 -7.25 -14.50 4.15
N PHE A 21 -6.69 -14.50 5.36
CA PHE A 21 -5.66 -15.46 5.75
C PHE A 21 -6.21 -16.71 6.43
N GLY A 22 -7.37 -16.61 7.08
CA GLY A 22 -7.92 -17.61 7.98
C GLY A 22 -7.47 -17.42 9.44
N PRO A 23 -8.33 -17.72 10.42
CA PRO A 23 -8.03 -17.54 11.85
C PRO A 23 -6.86 -18.41 12.33
N ASP A 24 -6.62 -19.56 11.68
CA ASP A 24 -5.55 -20.49 12.04
C ASP A 24 -4.18 -20.11 11.49
N LYS A 25 -4.15 -19.31 10.42
CA LYS A 25 -2.89 -18.93 9.72
C LYS A 25 -2.38 -17.58 10.17
N LEU A 26 -3.27 -16.63 10.47
CA LEU A 26 -2.93 -15.29 10.94
C LEU A 26 -1.91 -15.31 12.10
N PRO A 27 -2.11 -16.06 13.21
CA PRO A 27 -1.13 -16.11 14.30
C PRO A 27 0.22 -16.69 13.87
N LYS A 28 0.24 -17.66 12.95
CA LYS A 28 1.48 -18.22 12.40
C LYS A 28 2.25 -17.19 11.58
N VAL A 29 1.55 -16.44 10.72
CA VAL A 29 2.16 -15.36 9.92
C VAL A 29 2.76 -14.28 10.81
N ILE A 30 2.05 -13.85 11.85
CA ILE A 30 2.59 -12.88 12.82
C ILE A 30 3.87 -13.41 13.48
N GLN A 31 3.88 -14.68 13.87
CA GLN A 31 5.05 -15.32 14.49
C GLN A 31 6.23 -15.37 13.52
N ASP A 32 6.00 -15.73 12.26
CA ASP A 32 7.03 -15.82 11.22
C ASP A 32 7.64 -14.44 10.92
N VAL A 33 6.80 -13.42 10.77
CA VAL A 33 7.23 -12.03 10.58
C VAL A 33 8.02 -11.54 11.79
N THR A 34 7.52 -11.77 13.00
CA THR A 34 8.20 -11.35 14.24
C THR A 34 9.56 -12.03 14.40
N ARG A 35 9.64 -13.32 14.08
CA ARG A 35 10.89 -14.10 14.15
C ARG A 35 11.88 -13.63 13.09
N THR A 36 11.40 -13.29 11.91
CA THR A 36 12.24 -12.73 10.83
C THR A 36 12.80 -11.35 11.22
N ILE A 37 11.95 -10.46 11.76
CA ILE A 37 12.38 -9.14 12.25
C ILE A 37 13.46 -9.28 13.33
N ARG A 38 13.32 -10.23 14.27
CA ARG A 38 14.34 -10.50 15.29
C ARG A 38 15.66 -10.93 14.67
N LYS A 39 15.63 -11.91 13.76
CA LYS A 39 16.83 -12.39 13.05
C LYS A 39 17.54 -11.28 12.30
N ILE A 40 16.79 -10.42 11.60
CA ILE A 40 17.35 -9.26 10.90
C ILE A 40 18.07 -8.35 11.89
N ARG A 41 17.44 -8.04 13.03
CA ARG A 41 18.05 -7.20 14.06
C ARG A 41 19.33 -7.83 14.63
N ASP A 42 19.29 -9.11 14.95
CA ASP A 42 20.44 -9.82 15.52
C ASP A 42 21.61 -9.90 14.51
N PHE A 43 21.30 -10.11 13.23
CA PHE A 43 22.28 -10.09 12.13
C PHE A 43 22.90 -8.70 11.95
N SER A 44 22.09 -7.64 11.97
CA SER A 44 22.59 -6.25 11.87
C SER A 44 23.50 -5.86 13.05
N GLU A 45 23.15 -6.28 14.28
CA GLU A 45 24.01 -6.01 15.45
C GLU A 45 25.33 -6.80 15.36
N SER A 46 25.27 -8.08 14.97
CA SER A 46 26.46 -8.92 14.83
C SER A 46 27.42 -8.39 13.75
N ALA A 47 26.88 -8.04 12.58
CA ALA A 47 27.69 -7.47 11.49
C ALA A 47 28.34 -6.14 11.89
N LYS A 48 27.66 -5.33 12.72
CA LYS A 48 28.20 -4.08 13.27
C LYS A 48 29.34 -4.35 14.25
N ASP A 49 29.23 -5.38 15.09
CA ASP A 49 30.29 -5.78 16.01
C ASP A 49 31.50 -6.35 15.26
N ASP A 50 31.29 -7.16 14.22
CA ASP A 50 32.37 -7.72 13.38
C ASP A 50 33.13 -6.61 12.63
N ILE A 51 32.41 -5.64 12.03
CA ILE A 51 33.00 -4.46 11.37
C ILE A 51 33.82 -3.62 12.36
N ARG A 52 33.34 -3.46 13.60
CA ARG A 52 34.06 -2.72 14.66
C ARG A 52 35.33 -3.43 15.12
N GLN A 53 35.32 -4.77 15.13
CA GLN A 53 36.47 -5.56 15.58
C GLN A 53 37.56 -5.64 14.51
N GLU A 54 37.21 -5.77 13.23
CA GLU A 54 38.17 -5.98 12.15
C GLU A 54 38.74 -4.70 11.55
N LEU A 55 37.98 -3.60 11.51
CA LEU A 55 38.39 -2.38 10.81
C LEU A 55 38.88 -1.26 11.73
N GLY A 56 38.93 -1.50 13.05
CA GLY A 56 39.43 -0.55 14.03
C GLY A 56 38.53 0.68 14.25
N PRO A 57 38.93 1.58 15.16
CA PRO A 57 38.10 2.72 15.59
C PRO A 57 37.80 3.75 14.49
N GLU A 58 38.40 3.67 13.30
CA GLU A 58 38.15 4.59 12.18
C GLU A 58 36.80 4.37 11.47
N PHE A 59 36.10 3.24 11.73
CA PHE A 59 34.72 3.01 11.26
C PHE A 59 33.67 3.24 12.35
N LYS A 60 34.04 3.82 13.50
CA LYS A 60 33.06 4.28 14.51
C LYS A 60 32.07 5.30 13.93
N ASP A 61 32.52 6.04 12.93
CA ASP A 61 31.79 7.15 12.29
C ASP A 61 31.08 6.74 11.00
N PHE A 62 31.09 5.45 10.61
CA PHE A 62 30.08 4.95 9.67
C PHE A 62 28.76 4.83 10.43
N GLU A 63 28.09 5.98 10.48
CA GLU A 63 26.81 6.24 11.13
C GLU A 63 25.71 5.33 10.59
N PHE A 64 25.51 4.21 11.28
CA PHE A 64 24.26 3.47 11.25
C PHE A 64 23.27 3.95 12.34
N GLU A 65 23.45 5.17 12.87
CA GLU A 65 22.43 5.83 13.69
C GLU A 65 21.11 6.06 12.93
N ASP A 66 21.16 5.99 11.59
CA ASP A 66 19.99 6.00 10.70
C ASP A 66 19.48 4.61 10.28
N LEU A 67 20.06 3.50 10.74
CA LEU A 67 19.57 2.15 10.42
C LEU A 67 18.77 1.50 11.56
N ASN A 68 18.52 2.20 12.66
CA ASN A 68 17.50 1.72 13.60
C ASN A 68 16.14 1.91 12.89
N PRO A 69 15.43 0.83 12.50
CA PRO A 69 14.24 0.97 11.67
C PRO A 69 13.19 1.83 12.36
N LYS A 70 13.16 1.86 13.71
CA LYS A 70 12.29 2.76 14.47
C LYS A 70 12.68 4.23 14.38
N THR A 71 13.98 4.57 14.42
CA THR A 71 14.42 5.97 14.29
C THR A 71 14.42 6.41 12.84
N PHE A 72 14.70 5.52 11.89
CA PHE A 72 14.58 5.76 10.45
C PHE A 72 13.12 5.97 10.03
N ILE A 73 12.19 5.08 10.43
CA ILE A 73 10.76 5.25 10.17
C ILE A 73 10.25 6.50 10.86
N ARG A 74 10.70 6.81 12.08
CA ARG A 74 10.32 8.04 12.77
C ARG A 74 10.84 9.28 12.05
N LYS A 75 12.12 9.32 11.67
CA LYS A 75 12.68 10.40 10.86
C LYS A 75 12.01 10.51 9.49
N GLN A 76 11.66 9.41 8.82
CA GLN A 76 10.98 9.40 7.53
C GLN A 76 9.49 9.78 7.63
N LEU A 77 8.84 9.50 8.75
CA LEU A 77 7.48 9.95 9.05
C LEU A 77 7.45 11.43 9.47
N ASP A 78 8.50 11.88 10.16
CA ASP A 78 8.66 13.27 10.61
C ASP A 78 9.25 14.17 9.51
N ASN A 79 9.93 13.61 8.49
CA ASN A 79 10.36 14.35 7.31
C ASN A 79 9.20 14.47 6.32
N ASP A 80 8.59 15.65 6.30
CA ASP A 80 7.48 16.07 5.44
C ASP A 80 7.76 16.02 3.91
N ASP A 81 8.95 15.59 3.49
CA ASP A 81 9.49 15.79 2.13
C ASP A 81 9.07 14.71 1.10
N LEU A 82 8.48 13.59 1.55
CA LEU A 82 8.16 12.45 0.66
C LEU A 82 6.72 12.41 0.16
N GLY A 83 6.01 13.55 0.10
CA GLY A 83 4.72 13.63 -0.59
C GLY A 83 3.61 12.76 0.03
N LEU A 84 3.82 12.20 1.23
CA LEU A 84 2.81 11.43 1.97
C LEU A 84 1.58 12.28 2.31
N LYS A 85 1.74 13.61 2.31
CA LYS A 85 0.65 14.59 2.42
C LYS A 85 -0.19 14.67 1.14
N GLU A 86 0.43 14.49 -0.02
CA GLU A 86 -0.25 14.45 -1.32
C GLU A 86 -0.96 13.11 -1.54
N ILE A 87 -0.38 11.99 -1.06
CA ILE A 87 -1.08 10.70 -1.00
C ILE A 87 -2.25 10.78 -0.01
N ARG A 88 -2.09 11.45 1.15
CA ARG A 88 -3.22 11.69 2.07
C ARG A 88 -4.30 12.57 1.46
N ASN A 89 -3.93 13.63 0.74
CA ASN A 89 -4.89 14.51 0.08
C ASN A 89 -5.56 13.82 -1.12
N GLY A 90 -4.86 12.93 -1.83
CA GLY A 90 -5.43 12.11 -2.90
C GLY A 90 -6.51 11.13 -2.42
N PHE A 91 -6.49 10.76 -1.14
CA PHE A 91 -7.54 9.95 -0.51
C PHE A 91 -8.76 10.75 -0.02
N ASP A 92 -8.80 12.08 -0.17
CA ASP A 92 -9.97 12.92 0.09
C ASP A 92 -11.11 12.71 -0.94
N LEU A 93 -10.89 11.81 -1.92
CA LEU A 93 -11.93 11.18 -2.75
C LEU A 93 -13.08 10.56 -1.94
N LYS A 94 -12.86 10.21 -0.67
CA LYS A 94 -13.92 9.71 0.22
C LYS A 94 -14.98 10.76 0.49
N LYS A 95 -14.60 12.04 0.57
CA LYS A 95 -15.52 13.15 0.77
C LYS A 95 -16.30 13.46 -0.49
N GLU A 96 -15.67 13.40 -1.65
CA GLU A 96 -16.36 13.53 -2.94
C GLU A 96 -17.29 12.33 -3.22
N MET A 97 -16.88 11.11 -2.88
CA MET A 97 -17.74 9.93 -2.96
C MET A 97 -18.94 10.03 -2.01
N ALA A 98 -18.77 10.61 -0.82
CA ALA A 98 -19.86 10.84 0.11
C ALA A 98 -20.84 11.90 -0.40
N GLU A 99 -20.35 12.99 -1.01
CA GLU A 99 -21.18 14.03 -1.62
C GLU A 99 -21.95 13.51 -2.84
N VAL A 100 -21.29 12.75 -3.72
CA VAL A 100 -21.94 12.11 -4.88
C VAL A 100 -22.97 11.08 -4.43
N THR A 101 -22.68 10.33 -3.36
CA THR A 101 -23.62 9.37 -2.77
C THR A 101 -24.81 10.09 -2.16
N ASP A 102 -24.62 11.20 -1.44
CA ASP A 102 -25.69 12.00 -0.85
C ASP A 102 -26.58 12.67 -1.91
N ALA A 103 -25.96 13.20 -2.97
CA ALA A 103 -26.68 13.77 -4.12
C ALA A 103 -27.55 12.74 -4.86
N VAL A 104 -27.15 11.46 -4.85
CA VAL A 104 -27.95 10.35 -5.40
C VAL A 104 -29.07 9.92 -4.45
N HIS A 105 -28.84 9.92 -3.14
CA HIS A 105 -29.85 9.56 -2.14
C HIS A 105 -30.87 10.67 -1.85
N GLY A 106 -30.56 11.94 -2.18
CA GLY A 106 -31.43 13.10 -1.94
C GLY A 106 -32.58 13.30 -2.95
N ARG A 107 -32.71 12.47 -3.99
CA ARG A 107 -33.74 12.62 -5.04
C ARG A 107 -34.92 11.67 -4.88
N GLU A 108 -35.44 11.50 -3.66
CA GLU A 108 -36.60 10.65 -3.40
C GLU A 108 -37.68 11.28 -2.50
N THR A 109 -37.96 12.58 -2.62
CA THR A 109 -39.28 13.12 -2.25
C THR A 109 -39.56 14.39 -3.05
N GLU A 110 -40.24 14.22 -4.18
CA GLU A 110 -41.30 15.10 -4.73
C GLU A 110 -41.53 14.73 -6.20
N THR A 111 -42.62 14.02 -6.48
CA THR A 111 -43.25 14.07 -7.81
C THR A 111 -44.11 15.33 -7.88
N PRO A 112 -44.00 16.10 -8.97
CA PRO A 112 -45.11 16.11 -9.91
C PRO A 112 -44.68 15.92 -11.38
N SER A 113 -45.48 15.09 -12.04
CA SER A 113 -45.84 15.02 -13.46
C SER A 113 -45.12 15.88 -14.53
N SER A 114 -44.72 15.13 -15.56
CA SER A 114 -44.84 15.39 -17.01
C SER A 114 -43.96 16.44 -17.70
N SER A 115 -43.07 15.95 -18.56
CA SER A 115 -42.88 16.34 -19.98
C SER A 115 -41.57 15.70 -20.49
N SER A 116 -41.64 14.59 -21.23
CA SER A 116 -41.65 14.53 -22.70
C SER A 116 -40.25 14.53 -23.33
N GLY A 117 -39.94 13.42 -24.01
CA GLY A 117 -38.87 13.29 -25.00
C GLY A 117 -37.48 13.04 -24.41
N SER A 118 -36.60 12.26 -25.01
CA SER A 118 -36.65 11.47 -26.23
C SER A 118 -35.47 10.49 -26.18
N SER A 119 -35.68 9.33 -26.78
CA SER A 119 -34.68 8.31 -27.02
C SER A 119 -33.53 8.78 -27.92
N SER A 120 -32.39 8.13 -27.74
CA SER A 120 -31.32 7.85 -28.71
C SER A 120 -30.46 9.01 -29.23
N SER A 121 -29.17 8.97 -28.88
CA SER A 121 -28.18 8.44 -29.82
C SER A 121 -26.82 8.26 -29.16
N SER A 122 -26.38 7.01 -29.20
CA SER A 122 -25.02 6.56 -28.94
C SER A 122 -24.04 7.11 -29.96
N SER A 123 -23.02 7.83 -29.49
CA SER A 123 -21.81 8.18 -30.23
C SER A 123 -20.83 8.71 -29.19
N GLY A 124 -19.71 8.11 -28.84
CA GLY A 124 -18.94 6.99 -29.34
C GLY A 124 -17.65 6.98 -28.51
N GLY A 125 -16.99 5.83 -28.41
CA GLY A 125 -15.67 5.74 -27.78
C GLY A 125 -15.57 4.95 -26.47
N ARG A 126 -16.10 3.72 -26.41
CA ARG A 126 -15.60 2.73 -25.45
C ARG A 126 -14.41 2.03 -26.12
N VAL A 127 -13.22 2.27 -25.59
CA VAL A 127 -11.98 1.59 -26.01
C VAL A 127 -12.14 0.11 -25.67
N ASP A 128 -12.13 -0.74 -26.68
CA ASP A 128 -12.17 -2.19 -26.56
C ASP A 128 -10.78 -2.68 -26.09
N MET A 129 -10.70 -3.20 -24.87
CA MET A 129 -9.49 -3.74 -24.25
C MET A 129 -9.32 -5.25 -24.46
N THR A 130 -9.88 -5.80 -25.54
CA THR A 130 -9.54 -7.17 -25.97
C THR A 130 -8.22 -7.20 -26.76
N LYS A 131 -7.13 -6.75 -26.12
CA LYS A 131 -5.78 -7.06 -26.62
C LYS A 131 -5.50 -8.54 -26.33
N LYS A 132 -5.67 -9.36 -27.37
CA LYS A 132 -5.18 -10.75 -27.48
C LYS A 132 -3.72 -10.80 -27.00
N PRO A 133 -3.31 -11.75 -26.14
CA PRO A 133 -1.92 -11.83 -25.71
C PRO A 133 -1.07 -12.11 -26.95
N GLU A 134 -0.19 -11.16 -27.28
CA GLU A 134 0.84 -11.34 -28.28
C GLU A 134 1.80 -12.42 -27.73
N GLU A 135 2.05 -13.44 -28.53
CA GLU A 135 3.03 -14.48 -28.23
C GLU A 135 4.38 -13.81 -27.93
N ASP A 136 4.93 -14.13 -26.75
CA ASP A 136 6.30 -13.81 -26.37
C ASP A 136 7.25 -14.40 -27.44
N ASP A 137 7.64 -13.61 -28.45
CA ASP A 137 8.75 -13.91 -29.34
C ASP A 137 10.05 -13.75 -28.54
N ARG A 138 10.34 -14.76 -27.70
CA ARG A 138 11.64 -14.88 -27.03
C ARG A 138 12.65 -15.29 -28.09
N PRO A 139 13.72 -14.52 -28.32
CA PRO A 139 14.77 -14.95 -29.22
C PRO A 139 15.32 -16.30 -28.72
N PRO A 140 15.62 -17.24 -29.65
CA PRO A 140 16.12 -18.55 -29.29
C PRO A 140 17.39 -18.43 -28.45
N PHE A 141 17.53 -19.36 -27.50
CA PHE A 141 18.66 -19.42 -26.58
C PHE A 141 19.98 -19.52 -27.37
N ASP A 142 20.87 -18.54 -27.18
CA ASP A 142 22.20 -18.54 -27.79
C ASP A 142 23.16 -19.36 -26.94
N ALA A 143 23.56 -20.52 -27.47
CA ALA A 143 24.43 -21.48 -26.78
C ALA A 143 25.92 -21.12 -26.86
N ASP A 144 26.30 -20.08 -27.60
CA ASP A 144 27.70 -19.65 -27.77
C ASP A 144 28.13 -18.54 -26.78
N ALA A 145 27.24 -18.10 -25.88
CA ALA A 145 27.57 -17.12 -24.83
C ALA A 145 28.16 -17.80 -23.58
N THR A 146 29.42 -18.23 -23.64
CA THR A 146 30.25 -18.64 -22.48
C THR A 146 31.59 -17.93 -22.45
#